data_AF-A0A1V5TK79-F1
#
_entry.id   AF-A0A1V5TK79-F1
#
_cell.length_a   1.000
_cell.length_b   1.000
_cell.length_c   1.000
_cell.angle_alpha   90.00
_cell.angle_beta   90.00
_cell.angle_gamma   90.00
#
_symmetry.space_group_name_H-M   'P 1'
#
loop_
_entity.id
_entity.type
_entity.pdbx_description
1 polymer ?
#
loop_
_entity_poly.entity_id
_entity_poly.type
_entity_poly.pdbx_seq_one_letter_code
_entity_poly.pdbx_strand_id
1 'polypeptide(L)'
;MSEQQQTRTVGIENQLDGVGIFYLIISIIGLIACIVLSQDEAIKQTGLSSFLIGLGIGVIAQGIVFWILFKAGAEVIRLLKKLNGLQYDGVISGTEGSGTEYTCTECGTPVAPDAKFCTNCGVSFEEKEEEKEEV
;
A
#
# COMPACT_ATOMS: atom_id res chain seq x y z
N MET A 1 33.55 2.05 16.57
CA MET A 1 32.85 1.18 15.59
C MET A 1 31.44 1.00 16.12
N SER A 2 30.60 2.01 15.92
CA SER A 2 29.25 2.10 16.49
C SER A 2 28.49 3.16 15.69
N GLU A 3 27.19 2.91 15.50
CA GLU A 3 26.21 3.82 14.91
C GLU A 3 26.18 3.89 13.37
N GLN A 4 25.84 2.77 12.75
CA GLN A 4 24.95 2.82 11.59
C GLN A 4 23.51 2.90 12.14
N GLN A 5 23.11 4.12 12.56
CA GLN A 5 21.69 4.48 12.63
C GLN A 5 21.14 4.43 11.21
N GLN A 6 20.79 3.23 10.76
CA GLN A 6 19.97 3.03 9.58
C GLN A 6 18.58 3.53 9.96
N THR A 7 18.40 4.85 9.83
CA THR A 7 17.10 5.50 9.87
C THR A 7 16.16 4.67 9.02
N ARG A 8 15.15 4.04 9.64
CA ARG A 8 13.99 3.48 8.95
C ARG A 8 13.28 4.62 8.24
N THR A 9 13.84 5.11 7.14
CA THR A 9 13.12 5.96 6.23
C THR A 9 12.04 5.06 5.66
N VAL A 10 10.78 5.36 5.99
CA VAL A 10 9.62 4.70 5.37
C VAL A 10 9.91 4.60 3.87
N GLY A 11 10.00 3.38 3.35
CA GLY A 11 10.37 3.15 1.96
C GLY A 11 9.47 3.95 1.03
N ILE A 12 10.04 4.54 -0.02
CA ILE A 12 9.31 5.34 -1.00
C ILE A 12 8.15 4.53 -1.59
N GLU A 13 8.28 3.21 -1.68
CA GLU A 13 7.22 2.28 -2.08
C GLU A 13 5.95 2.41 -1.23
N ASN A 14 6.08 2.61 0.08
CA ASN A 14 4.95 2.70 0.99
C ASN A 14 4.30 4.09 0.93
N GLN A 15 5.10 5.14 0.70
CA GLN A 15 4.56 6.46 0.39
C GLN A 15 3.79 6.46 -0.93
N LEU A 16 4.27 5.75 -1.95
CA LEU A 16 3.64 5.72 -3.26
C LEU A 16 2.27 5.03 -3.21
N ASP A 17 2.17 3.91 -2.48
CA ASP A 17 0.91 3.22 -2.22
C ASP A 17 -0.06 4.10 -1.42
N GLY A 18 0.45 4.77 -0.37
CA GLY A 18 -0.33 5.71 0.44
C GLY A 18 -0.87 6.91 -0.34
N VAL A 19 -0.07 7.49 -1.25
CA VAL A 19 -0.49 8.59 -2.13
C VAL A 19 -1.62 8.14 -3.06
N GLY A 20 -1.54 6.92 -3.63
CA GLY A 20 -2.61 6.37 -4.44
C GLY A 20 -3.94 6.31 -3.69
N ILE A 21 -3.93 5.76 -2.46
CA ILE A 21 -5.13 5.65 -1.62
C ILE A 21 -5.68 7.04 -1.27
N PHE A 22 -4.79 7.98 -0.93
CA PHE A 22 -5.16 9.35 -0.65
C PHE A 22 -5.87 10.03 -1.82
N TYR A 23 -5.35 9.89 -3.04
CA TYR A 23 -5.99 10.41 -4.25
C TYR A 23 -7.37 9.79 -4.49
N LEU A 24 -7.51 8.48 -4.28
CA LEU A 24 -8.80 7.79 -4.42
C LEU A 24 -9.84 8.34 -3.43
N ILE A 25 -9.45 8.57 -2.17
CA ILE A 25 -10.33 9.16 -1.15
C ILE A 25 -10.78 10.57 -1.56
N ILE A 26 -9.84 11.43 -2.00
CA ILE A 26 -10.18 12.78 -2.45
C ILE A 26 -11.15 12.74 -3.63
N SER A 27 -10.95 11.84 -4.60
CA SER A 27 -11.86 11.68 -5.72
C SER A 27 -13.27 11.25 -5.31
N ILE A 28 -13.39 10.36 -4.32
CA ILE A 28 -14.69 9.95 -3.76
C ILE A 28 -15.38 11.14 -3.08
N ILE A 29 -14.65 11.91 -2.27
CA ILE A 29 -15.18 13.12 -1.62
C ILE A 29 -15.63 14.12 -2.69
N GLY A 30 -14.87 14.29 -3.77
CA GLY A 30 -15.23 15.14 -4.90
C GLY A 30 -16.52 14.72 -5.59
N LEU A 31 -16.76 13.41 -5.79
CA LEU A 31 -18.04 12.93 -6.32
C LEU A 31 -19.19 13.23 -5.36
N ILE A 32 -19.02 12.96 -4.06
CA ILE A 32 -20.07 13.22 -3.07
C ILE A 32 -20.42 14.71 -3.08
N ALA A 33 -19.42 15.59 -3.14
CA ALA A 33 -19.64 17.03 -3.26
C ALA A 33 -20.42 17.39 -4.54
N CYS A 34 -20.06 16.81 -5.69
CA CYS A 34 -20.80 17.02 -6.95
C CYS A 34 -22.27 16.53 -6.85
N ILE A 35 -22.51 15.40 -6.18
CA ILE A 35 -23.86 14.89 -5.94
C ILE A 35 -24.65 15.84 -5.05
N VAL A 36 -24.07 16.31 -3.95
CA VAL A 36 -24.73 17.25 -3.02
C VAL A 36 -25.07 18.57 -3.72
N LEU A 37 -24.12 19.13 -4.49
CA LEU A 37 -24.35 20.35 -5.26
C LEU A 37 -25.42 20.18 -6.35
N SER A 38 -25.59 18.97 -6.89
CA SER A 38 -26.62 18.68 -7.89
C SER A 38 -28.05 18.72 -7.34
N GLN A 39 -28.21 18.67 -6.00
CA GLN A 39 -29.51 18.78 -5.33
C GLN A 39 -29.95 20.22 -5.11
N ASP A 40 -29.07 21.20 -5.32
CA ASP A 40 -29.39 22.61 -5.16
C ASP A 40 -30.41 23.06 -6.22
N GLU A 41 -31.53 23.65 -5.78
CA GLU A 41 -32.62 24.12 -6.64
C GLU A 41 -32.12 25.09 -7.73
N ALA A 42 -31.09 25.90 -7.45
CA ALA A 42 -30.51 26.84 -8.40
C ALA A 42 -29.73 26.15 -9.53
N ILE A 43 -29.06 25.03 -9.22
CA ILE A 43 -28.27 24.24 -10.17
C ILE A 43 -29.19 23.38 -11.05
N LYS A 44 -30.33 22.94 -10.51
CA LYS A 44 -31.28 22.07 -11.21
C LYS A 44 -31.98 22.77 -12.39
N GLN A 45 -32.18 24.08 -12.31
CA GLN A 45 -32.90 24.85 -13.34
C GLN A 45 -32.05 25.21 -14.57
N THR A 46 -30.72 25.06 -14.49
CA THR A 46 -29.77 25.49 -15.53
C THR A 46 -29.28 24.36 -16.45
N GLY A 47 -29.78 23.12 -16.28
CA GLY A 47 -29.28 21.96 -17.02
C GLY A 47 -27.84 21.54 -16.66
N LEU A 48 -27.23 22.21 -15.68
CA LEU A 48 -25.87 22.01 -15.21
C LEU A 48 -25.73 20.76 -14.30
N SER A 49 -26.85 20.27 -13.76
CA SER A 49 -26.90 19.09 -12.89
C SER A 49 -26.31 17.83 -13.56
N SER A 50 -26.71 17.55 -14.80
CA SER A 50 -26.18 16.41 -15.57
C SER A 50 -24.69 16.54 -15.85
N PHE A 51 -24.21 17.77 -16.06
CA PHE A 51 -22.79 18.04 -16.28
C PHE A 51 -21.96 17.83 -15.00
N LEU A 52 -22.45 18.28 -13.85
CA LEU A 52 -21.79 18.09 -12.55
C LEU A 52 -21.68 16.62 -12.16
N ILE A 53 -22.73 15.83 -12.39
CA ILE A 53 -22.70 14.39 -12.16
C ILE A 53 -21.67 13.72 -13.08
N GLY A 54 -21.67 14.09 -14.37
CA GLY A 54 -20.66 13.62 -15.32
C GLY A 54 -19.23 13.97 -14.91
N LEU A 55 -19.01 15.19 -14.41
CA LEU A 55 -17.71 15.62 -13.87
C LEU A 55 -17.30 14.77 -12.66
N GLY A 56 -18.21 14.57 -11.71
CA GLY A 56 -17.96 13.73 -10.53
C GLY A 56 -17.56 12.29 -10.89
N ILE A 57 -18.26 11.68 -11.84
CA ILE A 57 -17.92 10.33 -12.33
C ILE A 57 -16.53 10.34 -12.99
N GLY A 58 -16.23 11.38 -13.78
CA GLY A 58 -14.89 11.56 -14.38
C GLY A 58 -13.78 11.69 -13.33
N VAL A 59 -14.02 12.41 -12.24
CA VAL A 59 -13.07 12.56 -11.12
C VAL A 59 -12.81 11.24 -10.41
N ILE A 60 -13.83 10.39 -10.22
CA ILE A 60 -13.64 9.03 -9.70
C ILE A 60 -12.86 8.16 -10.67
N ALA A 61 -13.25 8.15 -11.95
CA ALA A 61 -12.55 7.36 -12.95
C ALA A 61 -11.06 7.73 -12.99
N GLN A 62 -10.75 9.03 -12.98
CA GLN A 62 -9.38 9.53 -12.91
C GLN A 62 -8.67 9.11 -11.61
N GLY A 63 -9.36 9.16 -10.47
CA GLY A 63 -8.82 8.72 -9.17
C GLY A 63 -8.48 7.23 -9.14
N ILE A 64 -9.34 6.39 -9.71
CA ILE A 64 -9.11 4.94 -9.85
C ILE A 64 -7.91 4.67 -10.75
N VAL A 65 -7.82 5.36 -11.90
CA VAL A 65 -6.68 5.23 -12.82
C VAL A 65 -5.38 5.59 -12.11
N PHE A 66 -5.34 6.72 -11.39
CA PHE A 66 -4.14 7.11 -10.63
C PHE A 66 -3.82 6.14 -9.50
N TRP A 67 -4.81 5.65 -8.76
CA TRP A 67 -4.59 4.64 -7.73
C TRP A 67 -3.93 3.37 -8.30
N ILE A 68 -4.43 2.88 -9.43
CA ILE A 68 -3.84 1.72 -10.13
C ILE A 68 -2.42 2.02 -10.60
N LEU A 69 -2.17 3.18 -11.18
CA LEU A 69 -0.84 3.57 -11.66
C LEU A 69 0.19 3.67 -10.52
N PHE A 70 -0.18 4.30 -9.40
CA PHE A 70 0.70 4.39 -8.24
C PHE A 70 0.94 3.04 -7.57
N LYS A 71 -0.11 2.20 -7.47
CA LYS A 71 0.03 0.83 -6.98
C LYS A 71 0.97 -0.01 -7.85
N ALA A 72 0.82 0.07 -9.18
CA ALA A 72 1.73 -0.61 -10.11
C ALA A 72 3.16 -0.07 -10.00
N GLY A 73 3.33 1.25 -9.85
CA GLY A 73 4.64 1.88 -9.63
C GLY A 73 5.32 1.39 -8.34
N ALA A 74 4.57 1.27 -7.25
CA ALA A 74 5.08 0.76 -5.97
C ALA A 74 5.55 -0.69 -6.11
N GLU A 75 4.77 -1.51 -6.83
CA GLU A 75 5.10 -2.91 -7.10
C GLU A 75 6.36 -3.06 -7.95
N VAL A 76 6.53 -2.24 -9.00
CA VAL A 76 7.76 -2.22 -9.81
C VAL A 76 8.98 -1.87 -8.96
N ILE A 77 8.88 -0.90 -8.04
CA ILE A 77 9.99 -0.54 -7.14
C ILE A 77 10.33 -1.72 -6.21
N ARG A 78 9.32 -2.40 -5.64
CA ARG A 78 9.52 -3.61 -4.82
C ARG A 78 10.25 -4.70 -5.60
N LEU A 79 9.83 -4.95 -6.84
CA LEU A 79 10.49 -5.90 -7.75
C LEU A 79 11.94 -5.51 -8.07
N LEU A 80 12.20 -4.25 -8.38
CA LEU A 80 13.56 -3.75 -8.64
C LEU A 80 14.46 -3.91 -7.42
N LYS A 81 13.96 -3.60 -6.21
CA LYS A 81 14.71 -3.80 -4.97
C LYS A 81 15.01 -5.29 -4.74
N LYS A 82 14.02 -6.16 -4.92
CA LYS A 82 14.19 -7.62 -4.84
C LYS A 82 15.26 -8.13 -5.81
N LEU A 83 15.23 -7.69 -7.07
CA LEU A 83 16.22 -8.08 -8.09
C LEU A 83 17.64 -7.59 -7.77
N ASN A 84 17.79 -6.49 -7.03
CA ASN A 84 19.08 -5.97 -6.59
C ASN A 84 19.50 -6.45 -5.19
N GLY A 85 18.74 -7.36 -4.56
CA GLY A 85 19.01 -7.85 -3.21
C GLY A 85 18.87 -6.78 -2.11
N LEU A 86 18.09 -5.72 -2.37
CA LEU A 86 17.80 -4.65 -1.41
C LEU A 86 16.54 -4.97 -0.59
N GLN A 87 16.52 -4.51 0.65
CA GLN A 87 15.34 -4.60 1.51
C GLN A 87 14.17 -3.78 0.94
N TYR A 88 12.97 -4.37 0.91
CA TYR A 88 11.72 -3.71 0.49
C TYR A 88 10.57 -4.08 1.43
N ASP A 89 9.55 -3.23 1.49
CA ASP A 89 8.36 -3.42 2.32
C ASP A 89 7.08 -3.54 1.46
N GLY A 90 6.14 -4.39 1.89
CA GLY A 90 4.85 -4.64 1.24
C GLY A 90 4.80 -5.83 0.27
N VAL A 91 3.60 -6.10 -0.26
CA VAL A 91 3.28 -7.29 -1.07
C VAL A 91 3.56 -7.07 -2.56
N ILE A 92 4.00 -8.11 -3.26
CA ILE A 92 4.17 -8.17 -4.72
C ILE A 92 3.08 -9.09 -5.28
N SER A 93 2.41 -8.69 -6.35
CA SER A 93 1.35 -9.49 -6.96
C SER A 93 1.95 -10.73 -7.64
N GLY A 94 1.26 -11.88 -7.55
CA GLY A 94 1.70 -13.13 -8.19
C GLY A 94 2.79 -13.90 -7.45
N THR A 95 3.22 -13.47 -6.26
CA THR A 95 4.09 -14.26 -5.37
C THR A 95 3.25 -15.06 -4.37
N GLU A 96 2.41 -15.97 -4.86
CA GLU A 96 1.78 -16.99 -4.01
C GLU A 96 2.88 -17.98 -3.57
N GLY A 97 3.54 -17.69 -2.44
CA GLY A 97 4.52 -18.58 -1.82
C GLY A 97 5.83 -17.98 -1.28
N SER A 98 6.01 -16.65 -1.24
CA SER A 98 7.25 -16.04 -0.69
C SER A 98 7.06 -14.55 -0.39
N GLY A 99 6.30 -14.20 0.64
CA GLY A 99 5.83 -12.83 0.82
C GLY A 99 5.73 -12.29 2.24
N THR A 100 6.42 -12.90 3.20
CA THR A 100 6.79 -12.26 4.46
C THR A 100 8.23 -12.65 4.73
N GLU A 101 9.17 -12.00 4.05
CA GLU A 101 10.59 -12.10 4.42
C GLU A 101 10.74 -11.39 5.77
N TYR A 102 10.72 -12.17 6.85
CA TYR A 102 11.02 -11.66 8.18
C TYR A 102 12.50 -11.34 8.23
N THR A 103 12.83 -10.17 8.76
CA THR A 103 14.24 -9.83 8.96
C THR A 103 14.70 -10.39 10.30
N CYS A 104 15.78 -11.18 10.28
CA CYS A 104 16.42 -11.66 11.50
C CYS A 104 16.78 -10.46 12.40
N THR A 105 16.32 -10.47 13.64
CA THR A 105 16.59 -9.40 14.62
C THR A 105 18.06 -9.33 15.04
N GLU A 106 18.78 -10.46 14.94
CA GLU A 106 20.19 -10.54 15.36
C GLU A 106 21.17 -10.10 14.27
N CYS A 107 20.93 -10.47 13.00
CA CYS A 107 21.89 -10.23 11.92
C CYS A 107 21.35 -9.45 10.72
N GLY A 108 20.06 -9.14 10.70
CA GLY A 108 19.45 -8.37 9.62
C GLY A 108 19.26 -9.13 8.30
N THR A 109 19.55 -10.43 8.27
CA THR A 109 19.34 -11.27 7.07
C THR A 109 17.84 -11.56 6.88
N PRO A 110 17.32 -11.45 5.65
CA PRO A 110 15.95 -11.87 5.35
C PRO A 110 15.81 -13.38 5.54
N VAL A 111 14.72 -13.77 6.18
CA VAL A 111 14.42 -15.14 6.57
C VAL A 111 13.00 -15.47 6.12
N ALA A 112 12.80 -16.69 5.66
CA ALA A 112 11.48 -17.20 5.33
C ALA A 112 10.56 -17.19 6.57
N PRO A 113 9.25 -17.01 6.39
CA PRO A 113 8.30 -16.88 7.49
C PRO A 113 8.08 -18.14 8.32
N ASP A 114 8.44 -19.29 7.76
CA ASP A 114 8.40 -20.61 8.37
C ASP A 114 9.78 -21.08 8.85
N ALA A 115 10.81 -20.23 8.70
CA ALA A 115 12.16 -20.60 9.11
C ALA A 115 12.26 -20.63 10.63
N LYS A 116 12.55 -21.83 11.16
CA LYS A 116 12.82 -22.03 12.59
C LYS A 116 14.15 -21.43 13.04
N PHE A 117 15.06 -21.16 12.10
CA PHE A 117 16.39 -20.64 12.37
C PHE A 117 16.89 -19.76 11.24
N CYS A 118 17.74 -18.78 11.57
CA CYS A 118 18.41 -17.95 10.59
C CYS A 118 19.53 -18.74 9.90
N THR A 119 19.49 -18.83 8.57
CA THR A 119 20.51 -19.51 7.77
C THR A 119 21.87 -18.82 7.78
N ASN A 120 21.94 -17.56 8.18
CA ASN A 120 23.18 -16.78 8.22
C ASN A 120 23.83 -16.76 9.62
N CYS A 121 23.07 -16.51 10.68
CA CYS A 121 23.63 -16.40 12.04
C CYS A 121 23.26 -17.56 12.98
N GLY A 122 22.33 -18.43 12.59
CA GLY A 122 21.92 -19.58 13.39
C GLY A 122 20.96 -19.29 14.54
N VAL A 123 20.48 -18.06 14.72
CA VAL A 123 19.48 -17.75 15.77
C VAL A 123 18.17 -18.51 15.51
N SER A 124 17.56 -19.06 16.56
CA SER A 124 16.27 -19.74 16.51
C SER A 124 15.11 -18.75 16.64
N PHE A 125 14.04 -18.97 15.89
CA PHE A 125 12.83 -18.14 15.86
C PHE A 125 11.59 -18.83 16.43
N GLU A 126 11.75 -19.92 17.20
CA GLU A 126 10.61 -20.63 17.81
C GLU A 126 9.80 -19.70 18.75
N GLU A 127 8.63 -19.25 18.28
CA GLU A 127 7.56 -18.70 19.11
C GLU A 127 6.61 -19.82 19.56
N LYS A 128 6.21 -19.75 20.83
CA LYS A 128 5.19 -20.61 21.44
C LYS A 128 3.87 -20.50 20.66
N GLU A 129 3.44 -21.60 20.07
CA GLU A 129 2.03 -21.86 19.78
C GLU A 129 1.32 -22.23 21.09
N GLU A 130 0.31 -21.46 21.49
CA GLU A 130 -0.84 -21.77 22.38
C GLU A 130 -1.49 -20.39 22.68
N GLU A 131 -2.74 -20.05 22.34
CA GLU A 131 -3.97 -20.83 22.43
C GLU A 131 -5.11 -20.08 21.68
N LYS A 132 -5.91 -20.80 20.88
CA LYS A 132 -7.29 -20.42 20.52
C LYS A 132 -8.18 -20.83 21.69
N GLU A 133 -8.99 -19.94 22.26
CA GLU A 133 -10.30 -20.34 22.77
C GLU A 133 -11.31 -19.18 22.81
N GLU A 134 -12.55 -19.54 22.48
CA GLU A 134 -13.76 -18.74 22.39
C GLU A 134 -14.16 -18.14 23.75
N VAL A 135 -14.67 -16.91 23.75
CA VAL A 135 -15.75 -16.45 24.65
C VAL A 135 -16.71 -15.57 23.87
#